data_AF-A0A8D9BT53-F1
#
_entry.id   AF-A0A8D9BT53-F1
#
_cell.length_a   1.000
_cell.length_b   1.000
_cell.length_c   1.000
_cell.angle_alpha   90.00
_cell.angle_beta   90.00
_cell.angle_gamma   90.00
#
_symmetry.space_group_name_H-M   'P 1'
#
loop_
_entity.id
_entity.type
_entity.pdbx_description
1 polymer ?
#
loop_
_entity_poly.entity_id
_entity_poly.type
_entity_poly.pdbx_seq_one_letter_code
_entity_poly.pdbx_strand_id
1 'polypeptide(L)'
;MAEQSGTCEDLNYDCNYNIFLAKQYLSNLRSMSDRQKASKWMRKLLSCAQTIEEMKLRNDFMYYLVLNLQAGELQAPFTLSPPPPGPLGSLLSLLPQDRAGPDTGCLATDCVLDNQDMPLLYRQSPDGGAFLASQPVPRCGAFCYLAVVCEQNEKE
;
A
#
# COMPACT_ATOMS: atom_id res chain seq x y z
N MET A 1 3.49 14.56 25.59
CA MET A 1 4.53 13.51 25.53
C MET A 1 4.07 12.14 26.05
N ALA A 2 3.16 12.06 27.03
CA ALA A 2 2.65 10.77 27.54
C ALA A 2 1.67 10.04 26.58
N GLU A 3 1.01 10.75 25.66
CA GLU A 3 0.06 10.12 24.72
C GLU A 3 0.76 9.34 23.59
N GLN A 4 1.93 9.79 23.12
CA GLN A 4 2.67 9.12 22.05
C GLN A 4 3.26 7.78 22.50
N SER A 5 3.67 7.64 23.77
CA SER A 5 4.16 6.37 24.31
C SER A 5 3.07 5.31 24.37
N GLY A 6 1.85 5.67 24.75
CA GLY A 6 0.71 4.73 24.76
C GLY A 6 0.40 4.19 23.36
N THR A 7 0.36 5.06 22.35
CA THR A 7 0.08 4.64 20.97
C THR A 7 1.13 3.68 20.39
N CYS A 8 2.40 3.82 20.76
CA CYS A 8 3.47 2.93 20.30
C CYS A 8 3.36 1.53 20.93
N GLU A 9 3.05 1.48 22.22
CA GLU A 9 2.84 0.24 22.96
C GLU A 9 1.63 -0.54 22.42
N ASP A 10 0.51 0.17 22.17
CA ASP A 10 -0.69 -0.41 21.57
C ASP A 10 -0.40 -1.01 20.19
N LEU A 11 0.28 -0.25 19.32
CA LEU A 11 0.65 -0.73 17.99
C LEU A 11 1.58 -1.96 18.04
N ASN A 12 2.45 -2.05 19.04
CA ASN A 12 3.29 -3.22 19.24
C ASN A 12 2.51 -4.42 19.79
N TYR A 13 1.55 -4.19 20.67
CA TYR A 13 0.64 -5.23 21.13
C TYR A 13 -0.12 -5.85 19.95
N ASP A 14 -0.70 -5.03 19.08
CA ASP A 14 -1.41 -5.47 17.87
C ASP A 14 -0.52 -6.29 16.94
N CYS A 15 0.73 -5.83 16.71
CA CYS A 15 1.69 -6.57 15.89
C CYS A 15 2.02 -7.93 16.49
N ASN A 16 2.28 -7.98 17.80
CA ASN A 16 2.62 -9.20 18.50
C ASN A 16 1.45 -10.19 18.48
N TYR A 17 0.22 -9.70 18.66
CA TYR A 17 -0.99 -10.50 18.53
C TYR A 17 -1.15 -11.06 17.11
N ASN A 18 -1.00 -10.23 16.07
CA ASN A 18 -1.08 -10.68 14.68
C ASN A 18 0.03 -11.69 14.32
N ILE A 19 1.25 -11.54 14.86
CA ILE A 19 2.32 -12.54 14.69
C ILE A 19 1.96 -13.87 15.33
N PHE A 20 1.39 -13.84 16.53
CA PHE A 20 0.93 -15.05 17.19
C PHE A 20 -0.11 -15.78 16.33
N LEU A 21 -1.12 -15.05 15.82
CA LEU A 21 -2.12 -15.60 14.91
C LEU A 21 -1.48 -16.13 13.62
N ALA A 22 -0.58 -15.37 12.99
CA ALA A 22 0.08 -15.77 11.75
C ALA A 22 0.87 -17.09 11.92
N LYS A 23 1.58 -17.25 13.04
CA LYS A 23 2.28 -18.51 13.37
C LYS A 23 1.30 -19.68 13.51
N GLN A 24 0.16 -19.46 14.15
CA GLN A 24 -0.86 -20.50 14.35
C GLN A 24 -1.50 -20.94 13.04
N TYR A 25 -1.77 -20.00 12.12
CA TYR A 25 -2.40 -20.29 10.84
C TYR A 25 -1.42 -20.65 9.72
N LEU A 26 -0.11 -20.58 9.94
CA LEU A 26 0.89 -20.87 8.90
C LEU A 26 0.76 -22.27 8.31
N SER A 27 0.33 -23.24 9.11
CA SER A 27 0.11 -24.63 8.70
C SER A 27 -1.08 -24.80 7.75
N ASN A 28 -2.02 -23.84 7.70
CA ASN A 28 -3.18 -23.87 6.82
C ASN A 28 -2.77 -23.80 5.33
N LEU A 29 -1.66 -23.13 5.03
CA LEU A 29 -1.11 -23.10 3.68
C LEU A 29 -0.66 -24.51 3.27
N ARG A 30 -1.15 -25.02 2.15
CA ARG A 30 -0.78 -26.36 1.65
C ARG A 30 0.61 -26.40 1.03
N SER A 31 1.02 -25.31 0.39
CA SER A 31 2.29 -25.19 -0.33
C SER A 31 3.43 -24.81 0.61
N MET A 32 4.52 -25.59 0.57
CA MET A 32 5.74 -25.26 1.31
C MET A 32 6.38 -23.95 0.82
N SER A 33 6.26 -23.66 -0.48
CA SER A 33 6.74 -22.39 -1.06
C SER A 33 6.01 -21.20 -0.46
N ASP A 34 4.68 -21.30 -0.32
CA ASP A 34 3.88 -20.20 0.23
C ASP A 34 4.13 -20.01 1.73
N ARG A 35 4.31 -21.11 2.48
CA ARG A 35 4.78 -21.02 3.88
C ARG A 35 6.11 -20.28 4.00
N GLN A 36 7.04 -20.51 3.07
CA GLN A 36 8.31 -19.80 3.05
C GLN A 36 8.14 -18.31 2.72
N LYS A 37 7.27 -17.96 1.76
CA LYS A 37 6.98 -16.56 1.42
C LYS A 37 6.32 -15.82 2.59
N ALA A 38 5.30 -16.41 3.20
CA ALA A 38 4.65 -15.86 4.40
C ALA A 38 5.67 -15.64 5.53
N SER A 39 6.58 -16.59 5.74
CA SER A 39 7.66 -16.46 6.73
C SER A 39 8.62 -15.31 6.42
N LYS A 40 8.97 -15.10 5.14
CA LYS A 40 9.79 -13.96 4.71
C LYS A 40 9.06 -12.64 4.95
N TRP A 41 7.76 -12.57 4.63
CA TRP A 41 6.92 -11.41 4.87
C TRP A 41 6.81 -11.07 6.36
N MET A 42 6.53 -12.05 7.23
CA MET A 42 6.53 -11.85 8.68
C MET A 42 7.85 -11.25 9.17
N ARG A 43 9.00 -11.75 8.68
CA ARG A 43 10.32 -11.22 9.03
C ARG A 43 10.52 -9.79 8.54
N LYS A 44 10.10 -9.47 7.32
CA LYS A 44 10.16 -8.12 6.76
C LYS A 44 9.32 -7.15 7.59
N LEU A 45 8.08 -7.50 7.89
CA LEU A 45 7.17 -6.65 8.64
C LEU A 45 7.67 -6.40 10.07
N LEU A 46 8.26 -7.40 10.72
CA LEU A 46 8.90 -7.23 12.03
C LEU A 46 10.11 -6.29 12.03
N SER A 47 10.77 -6.11 10.88
CA SER A 47 11.89 -5.18 10.75
C SER A 47 11.48 -3.72 10.54
N CYS A 48 10.19 -3.45 10.36
CA CYS A 48 9.65 -2.14 10.00
C CYS A 48 8.93 -1.51 11.20
N ALA A 49 9.64 -0.67 11.95
CA ALA A 49 9.11 -0.01 13.16
C ALA A 49 9.84 1.31 13.45
N GLN A 50 10.30 2.02 12.42
CA GLN A 50 11.11 3.24 12.58
C GLN A 50 10.26 4.45 12.95
N THR A 51 9.04 4.55 12.41
CA THR A 51 8.09 5.64 12.71
C THR A 51 6.72 5.09 13.08
N ILE A 52 5.88 5.92 13.71
CA ILE A 52 4.50 5.54 14.07
C ILE A 52 3.69 5.17 12.82
N GLU A 53 3.88 5.91 11.72
CA GLU A 53 3.24 5.64 10.43
C GLU A 53 3.68 4.29 9.86
N GLU A 54 4.98 3.97 9.97
CA GLU A 54 5.48 2.66 9.55
C GLU A 54 4.93 1.53 10.43
N MET A 55 4.77 1.76 11.74
CA MET A 55 4.18 0.79 12.67
C MET A 55 2.69 0.54 12.38
N LYS A 56 1.91 1.58 12.05
CA LYS A 56 0.51 1.44 11.62
C LYS A 56 0.43 0.61 10.35
N LEU A 57 1.24 0.97 9.35
CA LEU A 57 1.27 0.26 8.09
C LEU A 57 1.73 -1.20 8.24
N ARG A 58 2.74 -1.45 9.08
CA ARG A 58 3.15 -2.80 9.47
C ARG A 58 1.96 -3.59 10.00
N ASN A 59 1.16 -3.00 10.88
CA ASN A 59 0.01 -3.67 11.49
C ASN A 59 -1.07 -3.98 10.45
N ASP A 60 -1.34 -3.07 9.51
CA ASP A 60 -2.27 -3.30 8.41
C ASP A 60 -1.81 -4.50 7.56
N PHE A 61 -0.54 -4.51 7.14
CA PHE A 61 0.04 -5.64 6.41
C PHE A 61 0.00 -6.96 7.19
N MET A 62 0.29 -6.91 8.50
CA MET A 62 0.22 -8.09 9.36
C MET A 62 -1.20 -8.64 9.45
N TYR A 63 -2.19 -7.77 9.62
CA TYR A 63 -3.60 -8.15 9.65
C TYR A 63 -4.03 -8.81 8.34
N TYR A 64 -3.71 -8.20 7.20
CA TYR A 64 -3.98 -8.80 5.89
C TYR A 64 -3.29 -10.15 5.71
N LEU A 65 -2.04 -10.29 6.14
CA LEU A 65 -1.34 -11.57 6.08
C LEU A 65 -2.06 -12.63 6.93
N VAL A 66 -2.53 -12.28 8.12
CA VAL A 66 -3.32 -13.19 8.98
C VAL A 66 -4.59 -13.65 8.27
N LEU A 67 -5.33 -12.74 7.61
CA LEU A 67 -6.54 -13.11 6.85
C LEU A 67 -6.23 -14.13 5.74
N ASN A 68 -5.14 -13.93 5.00
CA ASN A 68 -4.70 -14.87 3.97
C ASN A 68 -4.34 -16.25 4.56
N LEU A 69 -3.63 -16.27 5.69
CA LEU A 69 -3.27 -17.51 6.38
C LEU A 69 -4.50 -18.23 6.94
N GLN A 70 -5.49 -17.50 7.45
CA GLN A 70 -6.77 -18.07 7.88
C GLN A 70 -7.53 -18.68 6.70
N ALA A 71 -7.57 -18.00 5.55
CA ALA A 71 -8.19 -18.52 4.33
C ALA A 71 -7.43 -19.74 3.75
N GLY A 72 -6.16 -19.92 4.11
CA GLY A 72 -5.32 -21.02 3.64
C GLY A 72 -4.72 -20.78 2.24
N GLU A 73 -4.81 -19.55 1.72
CA GLU A 73 -4.28 -19.17 0.42
C GLU A 73 -3.63 -17.78 0.51
N LEU A 74 -2.44 -17.61 -0.08
CA LEU A 74 -1.81 -16.31 -0.17
C LEU A 74 -2.34 -15.54 -1.38
N GLN A 75 -2.90 -14.37 -1.13
CA GLN A 75 -3.20 -13.38 -2.17
C GLN A 75 -2.08 -12.34 -2.28
N ALA A 76 -2.15 -11.52 -3.34
CA ALA A 76 -1.23 -10.39 -3.50
C ALA A 76 -1.32 -9.46 -2.26
N PRO A 77 -0.20 -8.88 -1.80
CA PRO A 77 1.16 -8.99 -2.36
C PRO A 77 1.98 -10.20 -1.87
N PHE A 78 1.42 -11.04 -1.00
CA PHE A 78 2.13 -12.11 -0.32
C PHE A 78 2.48 -13.31 -1.22
N THR A 79 1.91 -13.36 -2.43
CA THR A 79 2.28 -14.32 -3.49
C THR A 79 3.70 -14.13 -4.01
N LEU A 80 4.26 -12.92 -3.85
CA LEU A 80 5.63 -12.57 -4.21
C LEU A 80 6.53 -12.58 -2.98
N SER A 81 7.85 -12.68 -3.20
CA SER A 81 8.79 -12.45 -2.10
C SER A 81 8.76 -10.98 -1.69
N PRO A 82 8.91 -10.67 -0.38
CA PRO A 82 8.95 -9.29 0.05
C PRO A 82 10.12 -8.56 -0.62
N PRO A 83 9.98 -7.26 -0.91
CA PRO A 83 11.05 -6.47 -1.48
C PRO A 83 12.24 -6.35 -0.50
N PRO A 84 13.41 -5.95 -1.01
CA PRO A 84 14.61 -5.72 -0.20
C PRO A 84 14.40 -4.71 0.96
N PRO A 85 15.39 -4.56 1.84
CA PRO A 85 15.34 -3.59 2.95
C PRO A 85 15.00 -2.19 2.42
N GLY A 86 14.07 -1.51 3.09
CA GLY A 86 13.46 -0.25 2.64
C GLY A 86 12.12 0.00 3.34
N PRO A 87 11.65 1.26 3.37
CA PRO A 87 10.46 1.66 4.12
C PRO A 87 9.19 0.98 3.58
N LEU A 88 8.24 0.65 4.46
CA LEU A 88 6.96 0.05 4.05
C LEU A 88 6.08 0.99 3.21
N GLY A 89 6.28 2.31 3.30
CA GLY A 89 5.46 3.30 2.60
C GLY A 89 5.37 3.07 1.08
N SER A 90 6.44 2.59 0.45
CA SER A 90 6.47 2.27 -0.98
C SER A 90 5.59 1.08 -1.38
N LEU A 91 5.04 0.34 -0.39
CA LEU A 91 4.20 -0.85 -0.59
C LEU A 91 2.73 -0.58 -0.30
N LEU A 92 2.35 0.63 0.14
CA LEU A 92 0.96 1.00 0.41
C LEU A 92 0.01 0.66 -0.74
N SER A 93 0.46 0.83 -1.98
CA SER A 93 -0.30 0.52 -3.20
C SER A 93 -0.64 -0.97 -3.38
N LEU A 94 -0.02 -1.85 -2.59
CA LEU A 94 -0.19 -3.30 -2.68
C LEU A 94 -1.25 -3.85 -1.71
N LEU A 95 -1.67 -3.07 -0.71
CA LEU A 95 -2.75 -3.49 0.17
C LEU A 95 -4.10 -3.31 -0.51
N PRO A 96 -5.05 -4.25 -0.34
CA PRO A 96 -6.44 -3.98 -0.66
C PRO A 96 -6.88 -2.72 0.08
N GLN A 97 -7.17 -1.64 -0.64
CA GLN A 97 -7.71 -0.44 -0.03
C GLN A 97 -9.12 -0.80 0.47
N ASP A 98 -9.25 -1.05 1.76
CA ASP A 98 -10.55 -1.37 2.36
C ASP A 98 -11.46 -0.14 2.20
N ARG A 99 -12.35 -0.19 1.22
CA ARG A 99 -13.41 0.80 1.01
C ARG A 99 -14.70 0.40 1.76
N ALA A 100 -14.62 -0.48 2.75
CA ALA A 100 -15.76 -0.95 3.53
C ALA A 100 -16.00 -0.17 4.84
N GLY A 101 -15.71 1.13 4.86
CA GLY A 101 -16.20 2.05 5.90
C GLY A 101 -17.25 3.00 5.30
N PRO A 102 -18.44 3.15 5.91
CA PRO A 102 -19.36 4.20 5.50
C PRO A 102 -18.81 5.55 5.99
N ASP A 103 -18.84 6.54 5.11
CA ASP A 103 -18.90 7.96 5.47
C ASP A 103 -17.72 8.60 6.21
N THR A 104 -16.48 8.38 5.76
CA THR A 104 -15.41 9.37 5.99
C THR A 104 -14.97 9.98 4.67
N GLY A 105 -15.73 11.00 4.25
CA GLY A 105 -15.27 11.95 3.26
C GLY A 105 -14.02 12.66 3.79
N CYS A 106 -12.85 12.16 3.43
CA CYS A 106 -11.59 12.86 3.58
C CYS A 106 -10.91 12.95 2.22
N LEU A 107 -11.34 13.97 1.48
CA LEU A 107 -10.49 14.91 0.74
C LEU A 107 -9.15 14.35 0.25
N ALA A 108 -9.15 13.80 -0.96
CA ALA A 108 -7.95 13.71 -1.78
C ALA A 108 -7.55 15.10 -2.33
N THR A 109 -7.58 16.13 -1.48
CA THR A 109 -7.34 17.52 -1.86
C THR A 109 -6.12 18.12 -1.18
N ASP A 110 -5.35 17.38 -0.39
CA ASP A 110 -4.10 17.90 0.20
C ASP A 110 -3.02 16.81 0.29
N CYS A 111 -2.61 16.31 -0.87
CA CYS A 111 -1.34 15.60 -1.01
C CYS A 111 -0.45 16.36 -1.99
N VAL A 112 -0.22 17.65 -1.75
CA VAL A 112 0.94 18.35 -2.31
C VAL A 112 2.17 17.85 -1.55
N LEU A 113 2.54 16.59 -1.78
CA LEU A 113 3.86 16.09 -1.48
C LEU A 113 4.64 16.19 -2.78
N ASP A 114 5.59 17.12 -2.76
CA ASP A 114 6.72 17.26 -3.69
C ASP A 114 7.36 15.90 -3.95
N ASN A 115 6.81 15.16 -4.93
CA ASN A 115 7.29 13.86 -5.33
C ASN A 115 7.97 14.02 -6.69
N GLN A 116 9.29 13.83 -6.68
CA GLN A 116 10.09 13.70 -7.89
C GLN A 116 9.70 12.46 -8.73
N ASP A 117 8.80 11.61 -8.23
CA ASP A 117 8.26 10.41 -8.89
C ASP A 117 6.93 10.62 -9.64
N MET A 118 6.40 11.86 -9.71
CA MET A 118 5.18 12.10 -10.47
C MET A 118 5.45 11.97 -11.99
N PRO A 119 4.69 11.14 -12.73
CA PRO A 119 4.88 10.99 -14.18
C PRO A 119 4.82 12.35 -14.88
N LEU A 120 5.72 12.58 -15.84
CA LEU A 120 5.81 13.86 -16.57
C LEU A 120 4.46 14.33 -17.13
N LEU A 121 3.60 13.39 -17.55
CA LEU A 121 2.26 13.64 -18.04
C LEU A 121 1.37 14.40 -17.03
N TYR A 122 1.48 14.09 -15.73
CA TYR A 122 0.74 14.77 -14.67
C TYR A 122 1.28 16.19 -14.40
N ARG A 123 2.59 16.41 -14.58
CA ARG A 123 3.19 17.73 -14.41
C ARG A 123 2.91 18.67 -15.58
N GLN A 124 2.79 18.11 -16.77
CA GLN A 124 2.58 18.86 -18.00
C GLN A 124 1.10 19.05 -18.35
N SER A 125 0.19 18.44 -17.59
CA SER A 125 -1.24 18.64 -17.81
C SER A 125 -1.67 20.06 -17.40
N PRO A 126 -2.49 20.73 -18.22
CA PRO A 126 -2.89 22.12 -17.98
C PRO A 126 -3.73 22.32 -16.72
N ASP A 127 -4.30 21.25 -16.17
CA ASP A 127 -5.15 21.22 -14.98
C ASP A 127 -4.43 20.65 -13.74
N GLY A 128 -3.10 20.52 -13.78
CA GLY A 128 -2.32 19.97 -12.67
C GLY A 128 -2.60 18.49 -12.38
N GLY A 129 -3.20 17.76 -13.33
CA GLY A 129 -3.40 16.32 -13.28
C GLY A 129 -4.76 15.91 -12.71
N ALA A 130 -5.65 16.86 -12.45
CA ALA A 130 -6.99 16.60 -11.90
C ALA A 130 -7.80 15.64 -12.80
N PHE A 131 -7.76 15.85 -14.12
CA PHE A 131 -8.39 14.97 -15.09
C PHE A 131 -7.82 13.56 -15.00
N LEU A 132 -6.50 13.42 -14.99
CA LEU A 132 -5.81 12.12 -14.92
C LEU A 132 -6.09 11.38 -13.61
N ALA A 133 -6.25 12.11 -12.50
CA ALA A 133 -6.57 11.55 -11.19
C ALA A 133 -8.01 10.99 -11.13
N SER A 134 -8.91 11.57 -11.92
CA SER A 134 -10.31 11.13 -12.01
C SER A 134 -10.50 9.90 -12.91
N GLN A 135 -9.47 9.45 -13.62
CA GLN A 135 -9.60 8.37 -14.60
C GLN A 135 -9.67 6.99 -13.91
N PRO A 136 -10.47 6.06 -14.45
CA PRO A 136 -10.59 4.72 -13.89
C PRO A 136 -9.27 3.94 -14.05
N VAL A 137 -8.82 3.30 -12.97
CA VAL A 137 -7.61 2.45 -13.00
C VAL A 137 -7.98 1.07 -13.58
N PRO A 138 -7.43 0.68 -14.74
CA PRO A 138 -7.77 -0.60 -15.35
C PRO A 138 -7.19 -1.77 -14.54
N ARG A 139 -8.02 -2.80 -14.29
CA ARG A 139 -7.62 -4.03 -13.58
C ARG A 139 -6.72 -4.95 -14.43
N CYS A 140 -6.80 -4.85 -15.75
CA CYS A 140 -6.02 -5.59 -16.74
C CYS A 140 -6.02 -4.79 -18.06
N GLY A 141 -4.87 -4.65 -18.72
CA GLY A 141 -4.71 -3.90 -19.99
C GLY A 141 -3.90 -2.61 -19.83
N ALA A 142 -4.00 -1.71 -20.81
CA ALA A 142 -3.36 -0.41 -20.81
C ALA A 142 -4.40 0.70 -21.02
N PHE A 143 -4.19 1.85 -20.38
CA PHE A 143 -4.89 3.09 -20.72
C PHE A 143 -4.00 3.91 -21.67
N CYS A 144 -4.59 4.50 -22.70
CA CYS A 144 -3.88 5.33 -23.67
C CYS A 144 -4.56 6.69 -23.74
N TYR A 145 -3.81 7.77 -23.50
CA TYR A 145 -4.28 9.14 -23.72
C TYR A 145 -3.73 9.66 -25.04
N LEU A 146 -4.60 10.23 -25.86
CA LEU A 146 -4.23 10.94 -27.08
C LEU A 146 -4.54 12.42 -26.87
N ALA A 147 -3.50 13.25 -26.83
CA ALA A 147 -3.65 14.70 -26.84
C ALA A 147 -3.42 15.20 -28.27
N VAL A 148 -4.40 15.94 -28.80
CA VAL A 148 -4.26 16.61 -30.10
C VAL A 148 -4.03 18.08 -29.81
N VAL A 149 -2.87 18.58 -30.21
CA VAL A 149 -2.53 20.00 -30.12
C VAL A 149 -2.63 20.59 -31.53
N CYS A 150 -3.25 21.75 -31.64
CA CYS A 150 -3.29 22.51 -32.89
C CYS A 150 -2.49 23.80 -32.66
N GLU A 151 -1.37 23.96 -33.37
CA GLU A 151 -0.63 25.23 -33.34
C GLU A 151 -1.41 26.28 -34.14
N GLN A 152 -1.75 27.39 -33.49
CA GLN A 152 -2.20 28.58 -34.19
C GLN A 152 -0.96 29.37 -34.58
N ASN A 153 -0.62 29.35 -35.88
CA ASN A 153 0.35 30.29 -36.43
C ASN A 153 -0.25 31.69 -36.35
N GLU A 154 0.09 32.43 -35.29
CA GLU A 154 -0.03 33.88 -35.28
C GLU A 154 0.93 34.42 -36.35
N LYS A 155 0.38 34.76 -37.52
CA LYS A 155 1.09 35.54 -38.53
C LYS A 155 1.10 36.99 -38.06
N GLU A 156 2.29 37.50 -37.83
CA GLU A 156 2.63 38.92 -37.67
C GLU A 156 2.10 39.76 -38.85
#